data_AF-A0A7S3VBJ0-F1
#
_entry.id   AF-A0A7S3VBJ0-F1
#
_cell.length_a   1.000
_cell.length_b   1.000
_cell.length_c   1.000
_cell.angle_alpha   90.00
_cell.angle_beta   90.00
_cell.angle_gamma   90.00
#
_symmetry.space_group_name_H-M   'P 1'
#
loop_
_entity.id
_entity.type
_entity.pdbx_description
1 polymer ?
#
loop_
_entity_poly.entity_id
_entity_poly.type
_entity_poly.pdbx_seq_one_letter_code
_entity_poly.pdbx_strand_id
1 'polypeptide(L)'
;LLTILEDHEEFVRRHVNIHDQFYLYRIFCVACTELGDYTKACTYSERVFPYLLAQSERGGFNQFQKADALAEHGKVCKRLGKYNDSQKYYKEAFLIYKKECPQEDDLQRIDGQARIRFLQADLTLIRSIIEQKAVPKEARRDSIDKW
;
A
#
# COMPACT_ATOMS: atom_id res chain seq x y z
N LEU A 1 -22.36 3.99 11.10
CA LEU A 1 -20.97 4.24 10.62
C LEU A 1 -20.85 3.95 9.12
N LEU A 2 -21.20 2.75 8.63
CA LEU A 2 -21.21 2.46 7.18
C LEU A 2 -22.13 3.39 6.36
N THR A 3 -23.36 3.63 6.81
CA THR A 3 -24.35 4.49 6.13
C THR A 3 -23.94 5.96 6.12
N ILE A 4 -23.25 6.40 7.18
CA ILE A 4 -22.71 7.77 7.30
C ILE A 4 -21.58 7.96 6.28
N LEU A 5 -20.70 6.97 6.12
CA LEU A 5 -19.61 7.03 5.14
C LEU A 5 -20.11 7.04 3.69
N GLU A 6 -21.17 6.30 3.36
CA GLU A 6 -21.73 6.22 2.01
C GLU A 6 -22.44 7.51 1.57
N ASP A 7 -23.25 8.12 2.43
CA ASP A 7 -23.89 9.42 2.16
C ASP A 7 -22.85 10.55 2.05
N HIS A 8 -21.78 10.49 2.86
CA HIS A 8 -20.67 11.43 2.76
C HIS A 8 -19.82 11.22 1.51
N GLU A 9 -19.76 10.02 0.94
CA GLU A 9 -18.94 9.74 -0.23
C GLU A 9 -19.43 10.48 -1.49
N GLU A 10 -20.74 10.45 -1.73
CA GLU A 10 -21.32 11.15 -2.87
C GLU A 10 -21.29 12.68 -2.67
N PHE A 11 -21.48 13.13 -1.43
CA PHE A 11 -21.31 14.54 -1.06
C PHE A 11 -19.88 15.02 -1.34
N VAL A 12 -18.88 14.25 -0.88
CA VAL A 12 -17.45 14.55 -1.06
C VAL A 12 -17.10 14.58 -2.53
N ARG A 13 -17.54 13.59 -3.31
CA ARG A 13 -17.30 13.54 -4.76
C ARG A 13 -17.87 14.75 -5.51
N ARG A 14 -19.01 15.28 -5.08
CA ARG A 14 -19.72 16.38 -5.77
C ARG A 14 -19.30 17.77 -5.30
N HIS A 15 -18.98 17.95 -4.03
CA HIS A 15 -18.90 19.28 -3.40
C HIS A 15 -17.54 19.62 -2.83
N VAL A 16 -16.64 18.65 -2.69
CA VAL A 16 -15.27 18.88 -2.20
C VAL A 16 -14.35 18.99 -3.41
N ASN A 17 -13.35 19.88 -3.38
CA ASN A 17 -12.39 19.97 -4.48
C ASN A 17 -11.56 18.68 -4.57
N ILE A 18 -10.97 18.40 -5.74
CA ILE A 18 -10.28 17.13 -5.98
C ILE A 18 -9.08 16.89 -5.04
N HIS A 19 -8.46 17.95 -4.54
CA HIS A 19 -7.35 17.89 -3.61
C HIS A 19 -7.80 17.42 -2.22
N ASP A 20 -8.87 18.02 -1.69
CA ASP A 20 -9.40 17.70 -0.37
C ASP A 20 -10.17 16.37 -0.36
N GLN A 21 -10.80 16.00 -1.49
CA GLN A 21 -11.36 14.66 -1.69
C GLN A 21 -10.27 13.59 -1.48
N PHE A 22 -9.08 13.84 -2.02
CA PHE A 22 -7.95 12.92 -1.89
C PHE A 22 -7.55 12.72 -0.41
N TYR A 23 -7.35 13.81 0.35
CA TYR A 23 -7.00 13.69 1.77
C TYR A 23 -8.06 12.91 2.54
N LEU A 24 -9.33 13.16 2.24
CA LEU A 24 -10.44 12.47 2.89
C LEU A 24 -10.47 10.98 2.55
N TYR A 25 -10.31 10.61 1.28
CA TYR A 25 -10.27 9.19 0.88
C TYR A 25 -9.04 8.47 1.44
N ARG A 26 -7.90 9.17 1.62
CA ARG A 26 -6.74 8.59 2.32
C ARG A 26 -7.10 8.29 3.78
N ILE A 27 -7.75 9.20 4.48
CA ILE A 27 -8.21 8.98 5.86
C ILE A 27 -9.19 7.81 5.92
N PHE A 28 -10.15 7.72 4.99
CA PHE A 28 -11.09 6.60 4.93
C PHE A 28 -10.38 5.27 4.65
N CYS A 29 -9.41 5.24 3.75
CA CYS A 29 -8.60 4.04 3.50
C CYS A 29 -7.91 3.54 4.78
N VAL A 30 -7.26 4.44 5.52
CA VAL A 30 -6.60 4.12 6.79
C VAL A 30 -7.62 3.63 7.81
N ALA A 31 -8.72 4.37 8.01
CA ALA A 31 -9.76 4.02 8.95
C ALA A 31 -10.36 2.63 8.65
N CYS A 32 -10.70 2.35 7.39
CA CYS A 32 -11.19 1.03 6.97
C CYS A 32 -10.15 -0.07 7.19
N THR A 33 -8.87 0.21 6.96
CA THR A 33 -7.78 -0.74 7.21
C THR A 33 -7.67 -1.09 8.69
N GLU A 34 -7.75 -0.10 9.58
CA GLU A 34 -7.68 -0.30 11.03
C GLU A 34 -8.95 -0.98 11.58
N LEU A 35 -10.11 -0.75 10.95
CA LEU A 35 -11.37 -1.43 11.27
C LEU A 35 -11.47 -2.84 10.66
N GLY A 36 -10.52 -3.25 9.84
CA GLY A 36 -10.50 -4.57 9.17
C GLY A 36 -11.41 -4.69 7.94
N ASP A 37 -12.03 -3.61 7.48
CA ASP A 37 -12.80 -3.56 6.24
C ASP A 37 -11.87 -3.32 5.05
N TYR A 38 -11.10 -4.35 4.70
CA TYR A 38 -10.09 -4.27 3.63
C TYR A 38 -10.71 -4.08 2.24
N THR A 39 -11.98 -4.46 2.05
CA THR A 39 -12.68 -4.25 0.79
C THR A 39 -12.90 -2.76 0.56
N LYS A 40 -13.47 -2.05 1.54
CA LYS A 40 -13.62 -0.59 1.47
C LYS A 40 -12.29 0.14 1.43
N ALA A 41 -11.30 -0.33 2.21
CA ALA A 41 -9.95 0.21 2.16
C ALA A 41 -9.36 0.15 0.73
N CYS A 42 -9.59 -0.96 0.00
CA CYS A 42 -9.14 -1.10 -1.39
C CYS A 42 -9.84 -0.11 -2.30
N THR A 43 -11.16 0.00 -2.20
CA THR A 43 -11.93 0.96 -3.00
C THR A 43 -11.44 2.39 -2.80
N TYR A 44 -11.20 2.82 -1.56
CA TYR A 44 -10.68 4.16 -1.30
C TYR A 44 -9.23 4.33 -1.76
N SER A 45 -8.39 3.31 -1.56
CA SER A 45 -7.01 3.33 -2.03
C SER A 45 -6.93 3.46 -3.56
N GLU A 46 -7.75 2.73 -4.31
CA GLU A 46 -7.80 2.75 -5.78
C GLU A 46 -8.28 4.12 -6.32
N ARG A 47 -9.12 4.84 -5.58
CA ARG A 47 -9.57 6.20 -5.96
C ARG A 47 -8.50 7.26 -5.73
N VAL A 48 -7.72 7.08 -4.67
CA VAL A 48 -6.66 8.01 -4.26
C VAL A 48 -5.41 7.86 -5.11
N PHE A 49 -5.05 6.63 -5.45
CA PHE A 49 -3.77 6.27 -6.01
C PHE A 49 -3.44 6.96 -7.36
N PRO A 50 -4.36 7.05 -8.34
CA PRO A 50 -4.09 7.73 -9.61
C PRO A 50 -3.86 9.23 -9.46
N TYR A 51 -4.59 9.88 -8.55
CA TYR A 51 -4.45 11.31 -8.29
C TYR A 51 -3.08 11.63 -7.67
N LEU A 52 -2.65 10.84 -6.68
CA LEU A 52 -1.35 11.00 -6.05
C LEU A 52 -0.18 10.81 -7.02
N LEU A 53 -0.28 9.80 -7.89
CA LEU A 53 0.71 9.59 -8.95
C LEU A 53 0.76 10.80 -9.89
N ALA A 54 -0.39 11.26 -10.39
CA ALA A 54 -0.46 12.39 -11.31
C ALA A 54 0.08 13.71 -10.71
N GLN A 55 -0.15 13.94 -9.41
CA GLN A 55 0.38 15.14 -8.74
C GLN A 55 1.88 15.04 -8.43
N SER A 56 2.39 13.85 -8.13
CA SER A 56 3.84 13.62 -7.99
C SER A 56 4.60 13.94 -9.29
N GLU A 57 4.00 13.63 -10.44
CA GLU A 57 4.58 13.91 -11.76
C GLU A 57 4.53 15.39 -12.14
N ARG A 58 3.60 16.16 -11.56
CA ARG A 58 3.44 17.61 -11.75
C ARG A 58 4.27 18.46 -10.77
N GLY A 59 5.08 17.82 -9.92
CA GLY A 59 5.89 18.51 -8.91
C GLY A 59 5.12 18.99 -7.67
N GLY A 60 3.86 18.55 -7.50
CA GLY A 60 3.03 18.90 -6.34
C GLY A 60 3.24 17.99 -5.12
N PHE A 61 3.84 16.82 -5.30
CA PHE A 61 4.22 15.90 -4.23
C PHE A 61 5.70 15.55 -4.32
N ASN A 62 6.36 15.45 -3.16
CA ASN A 62 7.71 14.93 -3.12
C ASN A 62 7.71 13.39 -3.31
N GLN A 63 8.86 12.83 -3.67
CA GLN A 63 8.98 11.40 -3.96
C GLN A 63 8.62 10.51 -2.75
N PHE A 64 8.87 10.98 -1.52
CA PHE A 64 8.49 10.23 -0.31
C PHE A 64 6.98 10.07 -0.16
N GLN A 65 6.20 11.11 -0.45
CA GLN A 65 4.74 11.02 -0.41
C GLN A 65 4.20 10.05 -1.47
N LYS A 66 4.81 10.00 -2.65
CA LYS A 66 4.51 8.97 -3.66
C LYS A 66 4.81 7.56 -3.14
N ALA A 67 5.95 7.38 -2.47
CA ALA A 67 6.36 6.11 -1.90
C ALA A 67 5.42 5.65 -0.75
N ASP A 68 4.97 6.57 0.10
CA ASP A 68 3.98 6.28 1.13
C ASP A 68 2.65 5.83 0.54
N ALA A 69 2.19 6.49 -0.53
CA ALA A 69 0.97 6.12 -1.23
C ALA A 69 1.02 4.69 -1.78
N LEU A 70 2.14 4.35 -2.43
CA LEU A 70 2.44 3.02 -2.94
C LEU A 70 2.48 2.00 -1.80
N ALA A 71 3.10 2.33 -0.67
CA ALA A 71 3.17 1.45 0.49
C ALA A 71 1.79 1.20 1.10
N GLU A 72 0.96 2.23 1.29
CA GLU A 72 -0.40 2.03 1.80
C GLU A 72 -1.24 1.15 0.87
N HIS A 73 -1.14 1.36 -0.45
CA HIS A 73 -1.84 0.51 -1.40
C HIS A 73 -1.34 -0.96 -1.36
N GLY A 74 -0.02 -1.15 -1.27
CA GLY A 74 0.57 -2.47 -1.07
C GLY A 74 0.11 -3.17 0.20
N LYS A 75 -0.10 -2.43 1.31
CA LYS A 75 -0.63 -2.93 2.58
C LYS A 75 -2.07 -3.44 2.42
N VAL A 76 -2.91 -2.69 1.73
CA VAL A 76 -4.30 -3.09 1.46
C VAL A 76 -4.35 -4.34 0.57
N CYS A 77 -3.57 -4.39 -0.51
CA CYS A 77 -3.46 -5.58 -1.36
C CYS A 77 -3.01 -6.81 -0.57
N LYS A 78 -2.03 -6.66 0.34
CA LYS A 78 -1.55 -7.73 1.23
C LYS A 78 -2.68 -8.28 2.09
N ARG A 79 -3.46 -7.39 2.73
CA ARG A 79 -4.58 -7.76 3.60
C ARG A 79 -5.72 -8.45 2.85
N LEU A 80 -5.93 -8.10 1.57
CA LEU A 80 -6.88 -8.78 0.68
C LEU A 80 -6.36 -10.10 0.08
N GLY A 81 -5.12 -10.49 0.37
CA GLY A 81 -4.51 -11.69 -0.23
C GLY A 81 -4.14 -11.53 -1.71
N LYS A 82 -4.19 -10.30 -2.25
CA LYS A 82 -3.71 -9.93 -3.59
C LYS A 82 -2.18 -9.76 -3.55
N TYR A 83 -1.48 -10.87 -3.30
CA TYR A 83 -0.03 -10.84 -3.00
C TYR A 83 0.84 -10.36 -4.16
N ASN A 84 0.48 -10.66 -5.42
CA ASN A 84 1.22 -10.16 -6.58
C ASN A 84 1.13 -8.64 -6.72
N ASP A 85 -0.07 -8.07 -6.55
CA ASP A 85 -0.28 -6.63 -6.59
C ASP A 85 0.45 -5.95 -5.41
N SER A 86 0.35 -6.54 -4.23
CA SER A 86 1.07 -6.07 -3.04
C SER A 86 2.59 -6.02 -3.27
N GLN A 87 3.16 -7.09 -3.86
CA GLN A 87 4.59 -7.15 -4.19
C GLN A 87 4.99 -6.02 -5.14
N LYS A 88 4.18 -5.77 -6.18
CA LYS A 88 4.43 -4.70 -7.15
C LYS A 88 4.50 -3.34 -6.46
N TYR A 89 3.49 -2.97 -5.68
CA TYR A 89 3.42 -1.66 -5.05
C TYR A 89 4.50 -1.45 -3.97
N TYR A 90 4.76 -2.46 -3.14
CA TYR A 90 5.87 -2.38 -2.17
C TYR A 90 7.24 -2.28 -2.85
N LYS A 91 7.45 -2.95 -3.98
CA LYS A 91 8.71 -2.86 -4.72
C LYS A 91 8.92 -1.47 -5.30
N GLU A 92 7.88 -0.86 -5.86
CA GLU A 92 7.94 0.52 -6.35
C GLU A 92 8.22 1.52 -5.21
N ALA A 93 7.52 1.41 -4.08
CA ALA A 93 7.78 2.23 -2.89
C ALA A 93 9.22 2.09 -2.39
N PHE A 94 9.72 0.85 -2.31
CA PHE A 94 11.06 0.53 -1.84
C PHE A 94 12.13 1.17 -2.73
N LEU A 95 11.96 1.13 -4.06
CA LEU A 95 12.91 1.73 -4.99
C LEU A 95 12.98 3.25 -4.83
N ILE A 96 11.85 3.91 -4.59
CA ILE A 96 11.83 5.35 -4.34
C ILE A 96 12.57 5.68 -3.05
N TYR A 97 12.22 5.04 -1.92
CA TYR A 97 12.95 5.29 -0.67
C TYR A 97 14.44 5.02 -0.79
N LYS A 98 14.83 3.93 -1.46
CA LYS A 98 16.25 3.61 -1.66
C LYS A 98 16.99 4.65 -2.49
N LYS A 99 16.33 5.25 -3.48
CA LYS A 99 16.92 6.26 -4.36
C LYS A 99 17.01 7.64 -3.69
N GLU A 100 15.98 8.01 -2.95
CA GLU A 100 15.78 9.38 -2.46
C GLU A 100 16.23 9.56 -0.99
N CYS A 101 16.45 8.48 -0.23
CA CYS A 101 16.92 8.56 1.16
C CYS A 101 18.32 9.21 1.21
N PRO A 102 18.49 10.34 1.94
CA PRO A 102 19.77 11.01 2.08
C PRO A 102 20.86 10.12 2.68
N GLN A 103 22.11 10.40 2.34
CA GLN A 103 23.28 9.75 2.94
C GLN A 103 23.76 10.45 4.22
N GLU A 104 23.37 11.71 4.41
CA GLU A 104 23.73 12.53 5.57
C GLU A 104 22.92 12.12 6.81
N ASP A 105 23.54 12.21 7.99
CA ASP A 105 22.93 11.78 9.26
C ASP A 105 21.90 12.80 9.78
N ASP A 106 20.68 12.73 9.24
CA ASP A 106 19.52 13.50 9.68
C ASP A 106 18.29 12.62 10.01
N LEU A 107 17.24 13.26 10.54
CA LEU A 107 15.99 12.56 10.90
C LEU A 107 15.30 11.96 9.66
N GLN A 108 15.44 12.59 8.49
CA GLN A 108 14.85 12.10 7.24
C GLN A 108 15.50 10.79 6.80
N ARG A 109 16.82 10.65 6.99
CA ARG A 109 17.53 9.39 6.78
C ARG A 109 17.02 8.29 7.69
N ILE A 110 16.87 8.57 8.99
CA ILE A 110 16.42 7.56 9.97
C ILE A 110 15.03 7.03 9.59
N ASP A 111 14.10 7.94 9.27
CA ASP A 111 12.74 7.58 8.86
C ASP A 111 12.73 6.82 7.53
N GLY A 112 13.46 7.31 6.52
CA GLY A 112 13.61 6.63 5.23
C GLY A 112 14.21 5.22 5.37
N GLN A 113 15.24 5.04 6.19
CA GLN A 113 15.85 3.73 6.46
C GLN A 113 14.91 2.79 7.21
N ALA A 114 14.13 3.28 8.16
CA ALA A 114 13.11 2.48 8.83
C ALA A 114 12.07 1.98 7.81
N ARG A 115 11.63 2.85 6.90
CA ARG A 115 10.69 2.51 5.82
C ARG A 115 11.28 1.48 4.84
N ILE A 116 12.55 1.63 4.45
CA ILE A 116 13.28 0.66 3.61
C ILE A 116 13.31 -0.72 4.28
N ARG A 117 13.68 -0.79 5.57
CA ARG A 117 13.74 -2.05 6.32
C ARG A 117 12.36 -2.69 6.43
N PHE A 118 11.34 -1.90 6.73
CA PHE A 118 9.95 -2.35 6.80
C PHE A 118 9.50 -2.97 5.47
N LEU A 119 9.68 -2.25 4.36
CA LEU A 119 9.29 -2.72 3.02
C LEU A 119 10.08 -3.96 2.60
N GLN A 120 11.36 -4.06 2.96
CA GLN A 120 12.17 -5.23 2.66
C GLN A 120 11.68 -6.49 3.39
N ALA A 121 11.32 -6.37 4.67
CA ALA A 121 10.75 -7.45 5.45
C ALA A 121 9.42 -7.93 4.84
N ASP A 122 8.53 -6.99 4.51
CA ASP A 122 7.25 -7.29 3.89
C ASP A 122 7.37 -7.93 2.50
N LEU A 123 8.29 -7.42 1.65
CA LEU A 123 8.57 -8.02 0.34
C LEU A 123 9.09 -9.46 0.47
N THR A 124 9.90 -9.73 1.49
CA THR A 124 10.44 -11.07 1.76
C THR A 124 9.33 -12.03 2.15
N LEU A 125 8.42 -11.59 3.04
CA LEU A 125 7.24 -12.36 3.44
C LEU A 125 6.28 -12.61 2.26
N ILE A 126 5.98 -11.58 1.46
CA ILE A 126 5.08 -11.73 0.31
C ILE A 126 5.67 -12.70 -0.71
N ARG A 127 6.97 -12.61 -0.97
CA ARG A 127 7.66 -13.53 -1.88
C ARG A 127 7.54 -14.97 -1.41
N SER A 128 7.77 -15.26 -0.12
CA SER A 128 7.65 -16.63 0.39
C SER A 128 6.22 -17.16 0.29
N ILE A 129 5.21 -16.31 0.53
CA ILE A 129 3.79 -16.68 0.37
C ILE A 129 3.47 -17.02 -1.09
N ILE A 130 3.92 -16.19 -2.04
CA ILE A 130 3.71 -16.43 -3.48
C ILE A 130 4.37 -17.76 -3.88
N GLU A 131 5.62 -17.98 -3.48
CA GLU A 131 6.36 -19.20 -3.78
C GLU A 131 5.66 -20.45 -3.21
N GLN A 132 5.24 -20.43 -1.94
CA GLN A 132 4.50 -21.55 -1.33
C GLN A 132 3.15 -21.82 -1.99
N LYS A 133 2.47 -20.79 -2.49
CA LYS A 133 1.21 -20.95 -3.24
C LYS A 133 1.44 -21.50 -4.65
N ALA A 134 2.59 -21.22 -5.26
CA ALA A 134 2.97 -21.72 -6.58
C ALA A 134 3.37 -23.20 -6.58
N VAL A 135 3.75 -23.77 -5.43
CA VAL A 135 4.03 -25.21 -5.29
C VAL A 135 2.72 -26.02 -5.42
N PRO A 136 2.61 -26.94 -6.40
CA PRO A 136 1.44 -27.82 -6.57
C PRO A 136 1.12 -28.58 -5.28
N LYS A 137 -0.17 -28.79 -4.99
CA LYS A 137 -0.61 -29.49 -3.77
C LYS A 137 -0.08 -30.93 -3.71
N GLU A 138 0.13 -31.61 -4.84
CA GLU A 138 0.66 -32.98 -4.86
C GLU A 138 2.09 -33.06 -4.29
N ALA A 139 2.98 -32.13 -4.67
CA ALA A 139 4.38 -32.10 -4.20
C ALA A 139 4.54 -31.79 -2.70
N ARG A 140 3.49 -31.28 -2.03
CA ARG A 140 3.49 -31.04 -0.57
C ARG A 140 3.23 -32.31 0.24
N ARG A 141 2.48 -33.28 -0.29
CA ARG A 141 2.18 -34.56 0.41
C ARG A 141 3.36 -35.51 0.40
N ASP A 142 4.11 -35.58 -0.69
CA ASP A 142 5.27 -36.49 -0.84
C ASP A 142 6.42 -36.22 0.15
N SER A 143 6.40 -35.07 0.83
CA SER A 143 7.38 -34.70 1.87
C SER A 143 6.99 -35.13 3.29
N ILE A 144 5.72 -35.46 3.51
CA ILE A 144 5.19 -35.85 4.84
C ILE A 144 5.21 -37.38 5.00
N ASP A 145 5.06 -38.14 3.91
CA ASP A 145 4.97 -39.60 3.94
C ASP A 145 6.35 -40.33 3.92
N LYS A 146 7.44 -39.63 4.27
CA LYS A 146 8.82 -40.17 4.28
C LYS A 146 9.46 -40.34 5.68
N TRP A 147 8.66 -40.32 6.75
CA TRP A 147 9.07 -40.70 8.11
C TRP A 147 8.27 -41.90 8.59
#